data_AF-A0A7C1VEX9-F1
#
_entry.id   AF-A0A7C1VEX9-F1
#
_cell.length_a   1.000
_cell.length_b   1.000
_cell.length_c   1.000
_cell.angle_alpha   90.00
_cell.angle_beta   90.00
_cell.angle_gamma   90.00
#
_symmetry.space_group_name_H-M   'P 1'
#
loop_
_entity.id
_entity.type
_entity.pdbx_description
1 polymer ?
#
loop_
_entity_poly.entity_id
_entity_poly.type
_entity_poly.pdbx_seq_one_letter_code
_entity_poly.pdbx_strand_id
1 'polypeptide(L)'
;MADWRKYKKHSTQEMRPYVPGESLDGMSVSERDTPEKGGMIARGVDDGALWYVSKRFFNDNYELVDEDPLCMMVDRFSLEMKDVLVSKREEGFIGYDDQNEVRNAYLIGRIDANIDERDWIDVANLACILWNRL
;
A
#
# COMPACT_ATOMS: atom_id res chain seq x y z
N MET A 1 -5.85 -25.75 22.42
CA MET A 1 -6.47 -25.05 21.26
C MET A 1 -5.45 -24.06 20.75
N ALA A 2 -5.26 -23.94 19.44
CA ALA A 2 -4.34 -22.95 18.89
C ALA A 2 -4.85 -21.52 19.13
N ASP A 3 -3.95 -20.56 19.37
CA ASP A 3 -4.27 -19.13 19.48
C ASP A 3 -4.40 -18.54 18.07
N TRP A 4 -5.64 -18.44 17.57
CA TRP A 4 -5.91 -17.96 16.21
C TRP A 4 -5.98 -16.44 16.17
N ARG A 5 -5.22 -15.82 15.26
CA ARG A 5 -5.22 -14.37 15.02
C ARG A 5 -5.44 -14.07 13.54
N LYS A 6 -6.06 -12.93 13.25
CA LYS A 6 -6.29 -12.46 11.88
C LYS A 6 -5.08 -11.64 11.42
N TYR A 7 -4.57 -11.92 10.22
CA TYR A 7 -3.46 -11.21 9.60
C TYR A 7 -3.86 -10.70 8.22
N LYS A 8 -3.33 -9.53 7.85
CA LYS A 8 -3.45 -8.98 6.49
C LYS A 8 -2.23 -9.41 5.68
N LYS A 9 -2.43 -9.81 4.42
CA LYS A 9 -1.33 -10.07 3.50
C LYS A 9 -0.71 -8.75 3.04
N HIS A 10 0.62 -8.67 3.06
CA HIS A 10 1.36 -7.46 2.68
C HIS A 10 1.66 -7.39 1.17
N SER A 11 1.64 -8.51 0.46
CA SER A 11 2.08 -8.62 -0.94
C SER A 11 0.97 -9.06 -1.88
N THR A 12 1.19 -8.79 -3.17
CA THR A 12 0.43 -9.38 -4.26
C THR A 12 0.68 -10.89 -4.34
N GLN A 13 -0.27 -11.62 -4.93
CA GLN A 13 -0.20 -13.07 -5.07
C GLN A 13 -0.33 -13.42 -6.55
N GLU A 14 0.70 -14.05 -7.10
CA GLU A 14 0.64 -14.57 -8.46
C GLU A 14 -0.35 -15.73 -8.52
N MET A 15 -1.31 -15.65 -9.44
CA MET A 15 -2.32 -16.69 -9.66
C MET A 15 -2.66 -16.83 -11.13
N ARG A 16 -3.08 -18.03 -11.54
CA ARG A 16 -3.68 -18.29 -12.86
C ARG A 16 -5.02 -19.01 -12.72
N PRO A 17 -5.93 -18.92 -13.71
CA PRO A 17 -7.14 -19.75 -13.71
C PRO A 17 -6.82 -21.24 -13.71
N TYR A 18 -7.63 -22.01 -12.97
CA TYR A 18 -7.68 -23.46 -13.05
C TYR A 18 -8.36 -23.88 -14.37
N VAL A 19 -7.78 -24.88 -15.03
CA VAL A 19 -8.33 -25.50 -16.24
C VAL A 19 -9.08 -26.77 -15.84
N PRO A 20 -10.42 -26.85 -16.02
CA PRO A 20 -11.17 -28.05 -15.67
C PRO A 20 -10.60 -29.32 -16.29
N GLY A 21 -10.25 -30.29 -15.43
CA GLY A 21 -9.64 -31.56 -15.83
C GLY A 21 -8.10 -31.55 -15.90
N GLU A 22 -7.43 -30.43 -15.61
CA GLU A 22 -5.97 -30.47 -15.41
C GLU A 22 -5.62 -31.26 -14.15
N SER A 23 -4.48 -31.96 -14.17
CA SER A 23 -3.96 -32.65 -12.99
C SER A 23 -3.57 -31.65 -11.91
N LEU A 24 -3.97 -31.94 -10.68
CA LEU A 24 -3.58 -31.21 -9.47
C LEU A 24 -2.49 -31.96 -8.68
N ASP A 25 -1.82 -32.92 -9.30
CA ASP A 25 -0.71 -33.65 -8.66
C ASP A 25 0.39 -32.67 -8.25
N GLY A 26 0.79 -32.73 -6.97
CA GLY A 26 1.77 -31.81 -6.39
C GLY A 26 1.21 -30.44 -5.99
N MET A 27 -0.10 -30.21 -6.11
CA MET A 27 -0.76 -29.00 -5.61
C MET A 27 -1.42 -29.25 -4.25
N SER A 28 -1.37 -28.27 -3.36
CA SER A 28 -2.17 -28.32 -2.13
C SER A 28 -3.62 -28.00 -2.46
N VAL A 29 -4.50 -28.96 -2.21
CA VAL A 29 -5.95 -28.84 -2.40
C VAL A 29 -6.60 -29.21 -1.07
N SER A 30 -7.50 -28.37 -0.57
CA SER A 30 -8.29 -28.71 0.60
C SER A 30 -9.20 -29.89 0.26
N GLU A 31 -9.32 -30.88 1.14
CA GLU A 31 -10.19 -32.06 0.92
C GLU A 31 -11.66 -31.69 0.66
N ARG A 32 -12.09 -30.50 1.08
CA ARG A 32 -13.46 -30.00 0.90
C ARG A 32 -13.66 -29.20 -0.38
N ASP A 33 -12.59 -28.79 -1.05
CA ASP A 33 -12.67 -28.00 -2.26
C ASP A 33 -12.76 -28.93 -3.47
N THR A 34 -13.83 -28.77 -4.25
CA THR A 34 -13.96 -29.45 -5.55
C THR A 34 -13.42 -28.52 -6.65
N PRO A 35 -12.40 -28.93 -7.41
CA PRO A 35 -11.88 -28.13 -8.51
C PRO A 35 -12.96 -27.82 -9.54
N GLU A 36 -13.16 -26.53 -9.84
CA GLU A 36 -14.24 -26.07 -10.69
C GLU A 36 -13.82 -24.92 -11.61
N LYS A 37 -14.58 -24.70 -12.67
CA LYS A 37 -14.35 -23.58 -13.58
C LYS A 37 -14.48 -22.24 -12.83
N GLY A 38 -13.40 -21.46 -12.87
CA GLY A 38 -13.29 -20.18 -12.16
C GLY A 38 -12.55 -20.28 -10.82
N GLY A 39 -12.12 -21.49 -10.41
CA GLY A 39 -11.05 -21.61 -9.43
C GLY A 39 -9.72 -21.08 -9.97
N MET A 40 -8.77 -20.84 -9.07
CA MET A 40 -7.45 -20.30 -9.38
C MET A 40 -6.36 -21.22 -8.81
N ILE A 41 -5.19 -21.21 -9.42
CA ILE A 41 -3.96 -21.82 -8.91
C ILE A 41 -3.05 -20.68 -8.46
N ALA A 42 -2.78 -20.62 -7.15
CA ALA A 42 -1.84 -19.69 -6.55
C ALA A 42 -0.44 -20.28 -6.51
N ARG A 43 0.57 -19.45 -6.74
CA ARG A 43 1.98 -19.85 -6.69
C ARG A 43 2.68 -19.26 -5.47
N GLY A 44 3.23 -20.11 -4.60
CA GLY A 44 4.04 -19.72 -3.46
C GLY A 44 5.26 -18.91 -3.90
N VAL A 45 5.56 -17.85 -3.17
CA VAL A 45 6.65 -16.92 -3.52
C VAL A 45 8.03 -17.52 -3.21
N ASP A 46 8.13 -18.33 -2.16
CA ASP A 46 9.41 -18.80 -1.63
C ASP A 46 9.86 -20.14 -2.26
N ASP A 47 8.92 -21.08 -2.43
CA ASP A 47 9.20 -22.46 -2.84
C ASP A 47 8.54 -22.84 -4.18
N GLY A 48 7.75 -21.92 -4.77
CA GLY A 48 6.99 -22.19 -5.99
C GLY A 48 5.87 -23.21 -5.80
N ALA A 49 5.49 -23.55 -4.57
CA ALA A 49 4.41 -24.49 -4.29
C ALA A 49 3.11 -23.99 -4.91
N LEU A 50 2.29 -24.90 -5.42
CA LEU A 50 1.02 -24.56 -6.05
C LEU A 50 -0.14 -24.88 -5.12
N TRP A 51 -1.08 -23.95 -4.98
CA TRP A 51 -2.27 -24.11 -4.15
C TRP A 51 -3.53 -23.86 -4.96
N TYR A 52 -4.49 -24.78 -4.89
CA TYR A 52 -5.81 -24.52 -5.46
C TYR A 52 -6.58 -23.55 -4.56
N VAL A 53 -7.17 -22.53 -5.19
CA VAL A 53 -8.02 -21.53 -4.56
C VAL A 53 -9.40 -21.64 -5.19
N SER A 54 -10.42 -21.90 -4.38
CA SER A 54 -11.80 -22.02 -4.87
C SER A 54 -12.28 -20.69 -5.46
N LYS A 55 -13.17 -20.76 -6.46
CA LYS A 55 -13.75 -19.60 -7.13
C LYS A 55 -14.33 -18.59 -6.15
N ARG A 56 -15.06 -19.08 -5.16
CA ARG A 56 -15.68 -18.25 -4.12
C ARG A 56 -14.61 -17.54 -3.30
N PHE A 57 -13.61 -18.27 -2.79
CA PHE A 57 -12.57 -17.65 -1.99
C PHE A 57 -11.79 -16.61 -2.80
N PHE A 58 -11.53 -16.89 -4.08
CA PHE A 58 -10.88 -15.93 -4.97
C PHE A 58 -11.70 -14.63 -5.09
N ASN A 59 -12.97 -14.73 -5.49
CA ASN A 59 -13.84 -13.56 -5.67
C ASN A 59 -14.08 -12.76 -4.38
N ASP A 60 -14.10 -13.43 -3.23
CA ASP A 60 -14.35 -12.78 -1.94
C ASP A 60 -13.10 -12.08 -1.37
N ASN A 61 -11.88 -12.44 -1.81
CA ASN A 61 -10.63 -12.01 -1.18
C ASN A 61 -9.60 -11.36 -2.13
N TYR A 62 -9.79 -11.44 -3.44
CA TYR A 62 -8.82 -10.96 -4.42
C TYR A 62 -9.46 -10.02 -5.44
N GLU A 63 -8.67 -9.03 -5.82
CA GLU A 63 -8.94 -8.12 -6.92
C GLU A 63 -7.73 -8.14 -7.86
N LEU A 64 -7.99 -7.94 -9.15
CA LEU A 64 -6.90 -7.83 -10.11
C LEU A 64 -6.17 -6.53 -9.80
N VAL A 65 -4.85 -6.62 -9.60
CA VAL A 65 -4.02 -5.43 -9.51
C VAL A 65 -3.95 -4.85 -10.91
N ASP A 66 -4.50 -3.65 -11.07
CA ASP A 66 -4.41 -2.91 -12.33
C ASP A 66 -2.94 -2.54 -12.52
N GLU A 67 -2.28 -3.11 -13.52
CA GLU A 67 -0.93 -2.70 -13.95
C GLU A 67 -1.01 -1.40 -14.76
N ASP A 68 -1.91 -0.49 -14.39
CA ASP A 68 -1.96 0.83 -15.00
C ASP A 68 -0.60 1.50 -14.75
N PRO A 69 0.14 1.85 -15.82
CA PRO A 69 1.43 2.53 -15.69
C PRO A 69 1.38 3.78 -14.80
N LEU A 70 0.23 4.48 -14.75
CA LEU A 70 0.04 5.63 -13.88
C LEU A 70 -0.02 5.23 -12.40
N CYS A 71 -0.71 4.14 -12.05
CA CYS A 71 -0.79 3.63 -10.68
C CYS A 71 0.61 3.20 -10.21
N MET A 72 1.35 2.48 -11.05
CA MET A 72 2.72 2.07 -10.77
C MET A 72 3.67 3.26 -10.58
N MET A 73 3.48 4.35 -11.33
CA MET A 73 4.26 5.59 -11.15
C MET A 73 3.91 6.29 -9.82
N VAL A 74 2.63 6.33 -9.45
CA VAL A 74 2.21 6.90 -8.15
C VAL A 74 2.77 6.09 -6.98
N ASP A 75 2.74 4.76 -7.07
CA ASP A 75 3.33 3.89 -6.06
C ASP A 75 4.84 4.10 -5.93
N ARG A 76 5.55 4.17 -7.06
CA ARG A 76 6.98 4.46 -7.08
C ARG A 76 7.29 5.82 -6.46
N PHE A 77 6.59 6.87 -6.89
CA PHE A 77 6.75 8.21 -6.34
C PHE A 77 6.46 8.24 -4.83
N SER A 78 5.43 7.52 -4.39
CA SER A 78 5.07 7.41 -2.97
C SER A 78 6.15 6.73 -2.14
N LEU A 79 6.82 5.70 -2.68
CA LEU A 79 7.95 5.05 -2.03
C LEU A 79 9.16 5.99 -1.95
N GLU A 80 9.52 6.64 -3.06
CA GLU A 80 10.62 7.61 -3.11
C GLU A 80 10.39 8.76 -2.11
N MET A 81 9.15 9.25 -2.00
CA MET A 81 8.82 10.29 -1.03
C MET A 81 8.92 9.84 0.43
N LYS A 82 8.58 8.58 0.74
CA LYS A 82 8.78 8.05 2.09
C LYS A 82 10.26 8.03 2.46
N ASP A 83 11.13 7.62 1.54
CA ASP A 83 12.57 7.60 1.79
C ASP A 83 13.14 9.02 2.00
N VAL A 84 12.70 9.99 1.20
CA VAL A 84 13.06 11.41 1.40
C VAL A 84 12.59 11.92 2.75
N LEU A 85 11.36 11.58 3.17
CA LEU A 85 10.84 11.98 4.48
C LEU A 85 11.60 11.34 5.64
N VAL A 86 12.06 10.10 5.49
CA VAL A 86 12.93 9.44 6.48
C VAL A 86 14.28 10.16 6.59
N SER A 87 14.93 10.44 5.46
CA SER A 87 16.19 11.18 5.44
C SER A 87 16.06 12.57 6.06
N LYS A 88 14.98 13.31 5.74
CA LYS A 88 14.70 14.60 6.37
C LYS A 88 14.50 14.47 7.89
N ARG A 89 13.82 13.41 8.37
CA ARG A 89 13.69 13.15 9.82
C ARG A 89 15.02 12.95 10.51
N GLU A 90 15.97 12.28 9.88
CA GLU A 90 17.34 12.12 10.41
C GLU A 90 18.09 13.46 10.49
N GLU A 91 17.80 14.38 9.58
CA GLU A 91 18.30 15.77 9.61
C GLU A 91 17.58 16.66 10.64
N GLY A 92 16.65 16.10 11.41
CA GLY A 92 15.87 16.81 12.43
C GLY A 92 14.57 17.43 11.93
N PHE A 93 14.16 17.15 10.69
CA PHE A 93 12.86 17.55 10.17
C PHE A 93 11.78 16.57 10.64
N ILE A 94 11.10 16.92 11.73
CA ILE A 94 10.08 16.07 12.36
C ILE A 94 8.75 16.04 11.58
N GLY A 95 8.63 16.90 10.56
CA GLY A 95 7.41 17.08 9.78
C GLY A 95 6.31 17.76 10.61
N TYR A 96 5.05 17.51 10.26
CA TYR A 96 3.90 18.10 10.97
C TYR A 96 3.38 17.22 12.12
N ASP A 97 4.16 16.23 12.56
CA ASP A 97 3.77 15.27 13.59
C ASP A 97 3.94 15.82 15.02
N ASP A 98 4.74 16.87 15.23
CA ASP A 98 4.87 17.57 16.51
C ASP A 98 3.79 18.66 16.64
N GLN A 99 2.89 18.51 17.62
CA GLN A 99 1.83 19.48 17.92
C GLN A 99 2.35 20.91 18.20
N ASN A 100 3.63 21.08 18.56
CA ASN A 100 4.27 22.37 18.76
C ASN A 100 4.71 23.04 17.44
N GLU A 101 5.09 22.27 16.42
CA GLU A 101 5.45 22.75 15.07
C GLU A 101 4.22 22.99 14.17
N VAL A 102 3.02 22.66 14.66
CA VAL A 102 1.75 23.04 14.05
C VAL A 102 1.02 24.14 14.83
N ARG A 103 1.70 24.86 15.72
CA ARG A 103 1.13 26.09 16.31
C ARG A 103 1.02 27.19 15.26
N ASN A 104 -0.02 28.01 15.33
CA ASN A 104 -0.23 29.11 14.39
C ASN A 104 1.00 30.04 14.28
N ALA A 105 1.67 30.33 15.40
CA ALA A 105 2.87 31.14 15.42
C ALA A 105 4.05 30.53 14.63
N TYR A 106 4.20 29.20 14.67
CA TYR A 106 5.24 28.50 13.90
C TYR A 106 4.91 28.52 12.41
N LEU A 107 3.66 28.23 12.04
CA LEU A 107 3.22 28.25 10.64
C LEU A 107 3.35 29.66 10.02
N ILE A 108 3.03 30.72 10.78
CA ILE A 108 3.22 32.11 10.35
C ILE A 108 4.70 32.41 10.14
N GLY A 109 5.58 32.03 11.08
CA GLY A 109 7.02 32.22 10.91
C GLY A 109 7.61 31.46 9.72
N ARG A 110 7.06 30.29 9.38
CA ARG A 110 7.42 29.55 8.16
C ARG A 110 6.91 30.25 6.90
N ILE A 111 5.71 30.84 6.92
CA ILE A 111 5.21 31.63 5.77
C ILE A 111 6.15 32.81 5.51
N ASP A 112 6.51 33.57 6.53
CA ASP A 112 7.40 34.74 6.37
C ASP A 112 8.75 34.34 5.78
N ALA A 113 9.36 33.25 6.28
CA ALA A 113 10.62 32.72 5.73
C ALA A 113 10.50 32.29 4.26
N ASN A 114 9.39 31.66 3.86
CA ASN A 114 9.19 31.23 2.48
C ASN A 114 8.80 32.39 1.53
N ILE A 115 8.23 33.48 2.05
CA ILE A 115 8.04 34.73 1.29
C ILE A 115 9.40 35.32 0.91
N ASP A 116 10.34 35.35 1.86
CA ASP A 116 11.70 35.86 1.63
C ASP A 116 12.45 35.03 0.57
N GLU A 117 12.25 33.70 0.60
CA GLU A 117 12.82 32.76 -0.38
C GLU A 117 12.04 32.72 -1.71
N ARG A 118 10.90 33.42 -1.80
CA ARG A 118 9.97 33.41 -2.95
C ARG A 118 9.43 32.04 -3.31
N ASP A 119 9.32 31.13 -2.34
CA ASP A 119 8.64 29.84 -2.51
C ASP A 119 7.12 30.00 -2.30
N TRP A 120 6.45 30.45 -3.37
CA TRP A 120 5.01 30.72 -3.33
C TRP A 120 4.15 29.45 -3.15
N ILE A 121 4.68 28.28 -3.47
CA ILE A 121 3.96 27.01 -3.32
C ILE A 121 3.87 26.69 -1.83
N ASP A 122 4.98 26.78 -1.11
CA ASP A 122 4.99 26.52 0.33
C ASP A 122 4.25 27.62 1.11
N VAL A 123 4.34 28.88 0.69
CA VAL A 123 3.50 29.97 1.25
C VAL A 123 2.01 29.64 1.13
N ALA A 124 1.56 29.22 -0.06
CA ALA A 124 0.15 28.89 -0.29
C ALA A 124 -0.30 27.66 0.52
N ASN A 125 0.53 26.62 0.58
CA ASN A 125 0.23 25.41 1.35
C ASN A 125 0.10 25.71 2.84
N LEU A 126 1.05 26.46 3.42
CA LEU A 126 1.03 26.84 4.83
C LEU A 126 -0.15 27.76 5.18
N ALA A 127 -0.49 28.70 4.29
CA ALA A 127 -1.65 29.58 4.46
C ALA A 127 -2.97 28.81 4.44
N CYS A 128 -3.12 27.84 3.54
CA CYS A 128 -4.29 26.94 3.50
C CYS A 128 -4.41 26.10 4.79
N ILE A 129 -3.30 25.62 5.34
CA ILE A 129 -3.30 24.88 6.60
C ILE A 129 -3.76 25.77 7.76
N LEU A 130 -3.28 27.02 7.84
CA LEU A 130 -3.72 28.00 8.84
C LEU A 130 -5.22 28.32 8.70
N TRP A 131 -5.69 28.54 7.47
CA TRP A 131 -7.10 28.86 7.20
C TRP A 131 -8.05 27.76 7.66
N ASN A 132 -7.70 26.49 7.43
CA ASN A 132 -8.53 25.34 7.82
C ASN A 132 -8.55 25.05 9.34
N ARG A 133 -7.81 25.82 10.14
CA ARG A 133 -7.71 25.66 11.60
C ARG A 133 -8.39 26.77 12.39
N LEU A 134 -8.83 27.83 11.70
CA LEU A 134 -9.64 28.92 12.25
C LEU A 134 -11.12 28.54 12.23
#